data_AF-A7VJA7-F1
#
_entry.id   AF-A7VJA7-F1
#
_cell.length_a   1.000
_cell.length_b   1.000
_cell.length_c   1.000
_cell.angle_alpha   90.00
_cell.angle_beta   90.00
_cell.angle_gamma   90.00
#
_symmetry.space_group_name_H-M   'P 1'
#
loop_
_entity.id
_entity.type
_entity.pdbx_description
1 polymer ?
#
loop_
_entity_poly.entity_id
_entity_poly.type
_entity_poly.pdbx_seq_one_letter_code
_entity_poly.pdbx_strand_id
1 'polypeptide(L)'
;EFRNAIASFMGKARGGRVKFDPSRIVMGGGATGASEAVIFCLADPGDAFLIPSPYYAAFDRDLQWRTRAQIIPVHCNSSNNFQITREALEVAYKKAEESNIKVKGLIIT
;
A
#
# COMPACT_ATOMS: atom_id res chain seq x y z
N GLU A 1 4.23 -26.29 -8.08
CA GLU A 1 3.96 -25.91 -9.49
C GLU A 1 3.38 -24.50 -9.62
N PHE A 2 2.18 -24.21 -9.10
CA PHE A 2 1.54 -22.90 -9.27
C PHE A 2 2.37 -21.69 -8.80
N ARG A 3 2.91 -21.71 -7.57
CA ARG A 3 3.78 -20.61 -7.08
C ARG A 3 5.03 -20.39 -7.94
N ASN A 4 5.58 -21.45 -8.53
CA ASN A 4 6.71 -21.35 -9.46
C ASN A 4 6.30 -20.64 -10.75
N ALA A 5 5.10 -20.94 -11.26
CA ALA A 5 4.54 -20.28 -12.44
C ALA A 5 4.30 -18.78 -12.17
N ILE A 6 3.74 -18.42 -11.01
CA ILE A 6 3.54 -17.02 -10.61
C ILE A 6 4.88 -16.30 -10.47
N ALA A 7 5.87 -16.88 -9.79
CA ALA A 7 7.20 -16.31 -9.65
C ALA A 7 7.86 -16.02 -11.02
N SER A 8 7.78 -16.98 -11.94
CA SER A 8 8.28 -16.86 -13.31
C SER A 8 7.55 -15.75 -14.07
N PHE A 9 6.22 -15.71 -13.97
CA PHE A 9 5.40 -14.68 -14.61
C PHE A 9 5.70 -13.27 -14.10
N MET A 10 5.81 -13.09 -12.78
CA MET A 10 6.18 -11.79 -12.18
C MET A 10 7.59 -11.35 -12.60
N GLY A 11 8.55 -12.27 -12.68
CA GLY A 11 9.89 -11.99 -13.21
C GLY A 11 9.86 -11.52 -14.67
N LYS A 12 9.08 -12.20 -15.52
CA LYS A 12 8.86 -11.81 -16.93
C LYS A 12 8.22 -10.43 -17.04
N ALA A 13 7.20 -10.11 -16.23
CA ALA A 13 6.56 -8.80 -16.20
C ALA A 13 7.53 -7.66 -15.84
N ARG A 14 8.64 -7.97 -15.17
CA ARG A 14 9.74 -7.03 -14.88
C ARG A 14 10.91 -7.13 -15.86
N GLY A 15 10.68 -7.71 -17.04
CA GLY A 15 11.69 -7.86 -18.09
C GLY A 15 12.85 -8.78 -17.72
N GLY A 16 12.63 -9.72 -16.78
CA GLY A 16 13.68 -10.63 -16.29
C GLY A 16 14.74 -9.98 -15.41
N ARG A 17 14.58 -8.69 -15.05
CA ARG A 17 15.56 -7.93 -14.24
C ARG A 17 15.58 -8.32 -12.77
N VAL A 18 14.53 -8.99 -12.29
CA VAL A 18 14.38 -9.46 -10.91
C VAL A 18 13.84 -10.87 -10.89
N LYS A 19 14.21 -11.63 -9.85
CA LYS A 19 13.70 -12.98 -9.57
C LYS A 19 12.89 -12.96 -8.29
N PHE A 20 11.78 -13.70 -8.28
CA PHE A 20 10.94 -13.88 -7.11
C PHE A 20 11.13 -15.30 -6.58
N ASP A 21 11.37 -15.44 -5.27
CA ASP A 21 11.42 -16.75 -4.62
C ASP A 21 9.99 -17.31 -4.48
N PRO A 22 9.65 -18.44 -5.12
CA PRO A 22 8.33 -19.05 -5.01
C PRO A 22 7.91 -19.39 -3.58
N SER A 23 8.88 -19.62 -2.67
CA SER A 23 8.59 -19.93 -1.26
C SER A 23 7.92 -18.76 -0.53
N ARG A 24 8.19 -17.52 -0.98
CA ARG A 24 7.70 -16.27 -0.38
C ARG A 24 6.40 -15.76 -0.99
N ILE A 25 5.87 -16.46 -2.01
CA ILE A 25 4.59 -16.11 -2.63
C ILE A 25 3.46 -16.74 -1.81
N VAL A 26 2.58 -15.90 -1.28
CA VAL A 26 1.38 -16.29 -0.55
C VAL A 26 0.16 -15.87 -1.36
N MET A 27 -0.83 -16.76 -1.44
CA MET A 27 -2.08 -16.48 -2.15
C MET A 27 -3.07 -15.75 -1.26
N GLY A 28 -3.88 -14.87 -1.86
CA GLY A 28 -4.97 -14.16 -1.19
C GLY A 28 -6.25 -14.18 -2.03
N GLY A 29 -7.35 -13.70 -1.45
CA GLY A 29 -8.64 -13.51 -2.13
C GLY A 29 -8.59 -12.34 -3.12
N GLY A 30 -7.77 -12.46 -4.17
CA GLY A 30 -7.43 -11.37 -5.09
C GLY A 30 -6.65 -10.24 -4.42
N ALA A 31 -6.52 -9.11 -5.12
CA ALA A 31 -5.84 -7.93 -4.60
C ALA A 31 -6.57 -7.33 -3.38
N THR A 32 -7.91 -7.42 -3.33
CA THR A 32 -8.71 -7.01 -2.16
C THR A 32 -8.30 -7.75 -0.90
N GLY A 33 -8.36 -9.09 -0.91
CA GLY A 33 -8.00 -9.89 0.26
C GLY A 33 -6.51 -9.81 0.61
N ALA A 34 -5.64 -9.67 -0.39
CA ALA A 34 -4.21 -9.50 -0.17
C ALA A 34 -3.88 -8.16 0.52
N SER A 35 -4.52 -7.06 0.09
CA SER A 35 -4.30 -5.73 0.67
C SER A 35 -4.73 -5.71 2.13
N GLU A 36 -5.92 -6.21 2.44
CA GLU A 36 -6.43 -6.29 3.80
C GLU A 36 -5.55 -7.18 4.71
N ALA A 37 -5.11 -8.34 4.22
CA ALA A 37 -4.22 -9.22 4.97
C ALA A 37 -2.88 -8.56 5.29
N VAL A 38 -2.33 -7.76 4.37
CA VAL A 38 -1.10 -6.99 4.63
C VAL A 38 -1.31 -5.97 5.74
N ILE A 39 -2.45 -5.26 5.77
CA ILE A 39 -2.75 -4.32 6.85
C ILE A 39 -2.84 -5.04 8.19
N PHE A 40 -3.55 -6.17 8.28
CA PHE A 40 -3.62 -6.96 9.51
C PHE A 40 -2.24 -7.40 10.04
N CYS A 41 -1.27 -7.63 9.16
CA CYS A 41 0.08 -8.01 9.56
C CYS A 41 0.95 -6.82 10.03
N LEU A 42 0.62 -5.60 9.63
CA LEU A 42 1.52 -4.45 9.76
C LEU A 42 0.99 -3.33 10.65
N ALA A 43 -0.29 -3.34 11.00
CA ALA A 43 -0.95 -2.29 11.77
C ALA A 43 -1.99 -2.84 12.75
N ASP A 44 -2.12 -2.15 13.88
CA ASP A 44 -3.18 -2.35 14.84
C ASP A 44 -4.38 -1.41 14.56
N PRO A 45 -5.58 -1.68 15.10
CA PRO A 45 -6.69 -0.75 15.05
C PRO A 45 -6.30 0.68 15.51
N GLY A 46 -6.54 1.68 14.66
CA GLY A 46 -6.20 3.08 14.92
C GLY A 46 -4.86 3.53 14.33
N ASP A 47 -3.95 2.63 13.98
CA ASP A 47 -2.74 2.95 13.22
C ASP A 47 -3.09 3.45 11.80
N ALA A 48 -2.16 4.10 11.11
CA ALA A 48 -2.39 4.67 9.78
C ALA A 48 -1.37 4.26 8.71
N PHE A 49 -1.81 4.30 7.46
CA PHE A 49 -0.96 4.29 6.27
C PHE A 49 -1.12 5.59 5.48
N LEU A 50 -0.01 6.08 4.95
CA LEU A 50 -0.02 7.16 3.97
C LEU A 50 -0.39 6.59 2.60
N ILE A 51 -1.24 7.29 1.83
CA ILE A 51 -1.62 6.89 0.46
C ILE A 51 -1.70 8.13 -0.45
N PRO A 52 -0.95 8.18 -1.57
CA PRO A 52 -1.06 9.25 -2.56
C PRO A 52 -2.47 9.40 -3.15
N SER A 53 -3.03 10.60 -3.17
CA SER A 53 -4.32 10.89 -3.80
C SER A 53 -4.13 11.52 -5.19
N PRO A 54 -4.91 11.14 -6.22
CA PRO A 54 -6.00 10.16 -6.17
C PRO A 54 -5.51 8.71 -6.10
N TYR A 55 -6.27 7.84 -5.42
CA TYR A 55 -5.99 6.40 -5.28
C TYR A 55 -7.20 5.53 -5.65
N TYR A 56 -7.01 4.21 -5.65
CA TYR A 56 -8.07 3.23 -5.88
C TYR A 56 -9.17 3.30 -4.81
N ALA A 57 -10.37 3.73 -5.19
CA ALA A 57 -11.47 4.03 -4.25
C ALA A 57 -11.83 2.87 -3.30
N ALA A 58 -11.65 1.60 -3.68
CA ALA A 58 -11.97 0.50 -2.76
C ALA A 58 -10.96 0.33 -1.63
N PHE A 59 -9.84 1.08 -1.61
CA PHE A 59 -8.94 1.10 -0.45
C PHE A 59 -9.62 1.57 0.83
N ASP A 60 -10.58 2.48 0.77
CA ASP A 60 -11.34 2.90 1.95
C ASP A 60 -12.07 1.70 2.60
N ARG A 61 -12.51 0.73 1.79
CA ARG A 61 -13.08 -0.54 2.26
C ARG A 61 -11.99 -1.53 2.65
N ASP A 62 -11.10 -1.86 1.70
CA ASP A 62 -10.15 -2.97 1.77
C ASP A 62 -9.12 -2.76 2.88
N LEU A 63 -8.74 -1.51 3.17
CA LEU A 63 -7.68 -1.20 4.12
C LEU A 63 -8.19 -0.75 5.49
N GLN A 64 -9.44 -0.33 5.62
CA GLN A 64 -9.95 0.27 6.86
C GLN A 64 -11.09 -0.52 7.52
N TRP A 65 -11.95 -1.20 6.76
CA TRP A 65 -13.25 -1.65 7.28
C TRP A 65 -13.11 -2.65 8.44
N ARG A 66 -12.37 -3.75 8.24
CA ARG A 66 -12.20 -4.78 9.28
C ARG A 66 -10.92 -4.59 10.10
N THR A 67 -9.90 -4.03 9.49
CA THR A 67 -8.59 -3.75 10.10
C THR A 67 -8.65 -2.58 11.09
N ARG A 68 -9.59 -1.65 10.88
CA ARG A 68 -9.70 -0.36 11.59
C ARG A 68 -8.43 0.50 11.49
N ALA A 69 -7.60 0.24 10.47
CA ALA A 69 -6.51 1.13 10.13
C ALA A 69 -7.06 2.39 9.43
N GLN A 70 -6.27 3.46 9.46
CA GLN A 70 -6.63 4.75 8.88
C GLN A 70 -5.84 5.00 7.60
N ILE A 71 -6.47 5.69 6.65
CA ILE A 71 -5.80 6.23 5.47
C ILE A 71 -5.53 7.71 5.72
N ILE A 72 -4.28 8.13 5.53
CA ILE A 72 -3.90 9.54 5.53
C ILE A 72 -3.48 9.91 4.10
N PRO A 73 -4.22 10.78 3.42
CA PRO A 73 -3.94 11.10 2.02
C PRO A 73 -2.67 11.95 1.88
N VAL A 74 -1.84 11.58 0.91
CA VAL A 74 -0.71 12.40 0.43
C VAL A 74 -1.17 13.11 -0.83
N HIS A 75 -1.49 14.40 -0.72
CA HIS A 75 -2.10 15.14 -1.83
C HIS A 75 -1.10 15.40 -2.96
N CYS A 76 -1.32 14.77 -4.11
CA CYS A 76 -0.59 15.05 -5.36
C CYS A 76 -1.36 16.08 -6.19
N ASN A 77 -0.65 16.88 -6.99
CA ASN A 77 -1.24 18.02 -7.68
C ASN A 77 -1.04 17.94 -9.21
N SER A 78 -2.01 18.44 -9.98
CA SER A 78 -1.89 18.44 -11.45
C SER A 78 -0.73 19.30 -11.98
N SER A 79 -0.30 20.33 -11.24
CA SER A 79 0.84 21.19 -11.62
C SER A 79 2.16 20.45 -11.82
N ASN A 80 2.35 19.28 -11.21
CA ASN A 80 3.51 18.41 -11.40
C ASN A 80 3.16 17.04 -12.01
N ASN A 81 2.00 16.93 -12.67
CA ASN A 81 1.45 15.68 -13.21
C ASN A 81 1.19 14.61 -12.14
N PHE A 82 0.70 15.02 -10.96
CA PHE A 82 0.38 14.15 -9.83
C PHE A 82 1.58 13.32 -9.32
N GLN A 83 2.80 13.84 -9.50
CA GLN A 83 3.97 13.21 -8.92
C GLN A 83 3.97 13.37 -7.41
N ILE A 84 4.30 12.28 -6.70
CA ILE A 84 4.52 12.29 -5.26
C ILE A 84 5.77 13.14 -4.99
N THR A 85 5.66 14.10 -4.07
CA THR A 85 6.81 14.90 -3.62
C THR A 85 7.17 14.58 -2.18
N ARG A 86 8.44 14.80 -1.83
CA ARG A 86 8.92 14.65 -0.44
C ARG A 86 8.15 15.57 0.49
N GLU A 87 7.92 16.81 0.07
CA GLU A 87 7.23 17.83 0.85
C GLU A 87 5.79 17.40 1.15
N ALA A 88 5.08 16.82 0.17
CA ALA A 88 3.73 16.30 0.38
C ALA A 88 3.71 15.13 1.37
N LEU A 89 4.70 14.23 1.30
CA LEU A 89 4.85 13.12 2.25
C LEU A 89 5.12 13.63 3.68
N GLU A 90 6.04 14.58 3.84
CA GLU A 90 6.39 15.17 5.13
C GLU A 90 5.20 15.92 5.75
N VAL A 91 4.43 16.65 4.94
CA VAL A 91 3.20 17.33 5.38
C VAL A 91 2.16 16.31 5.87
N ALA A 92 1.93 15.24 5.13
CA ALA A 92 0.95 14.20 5.52
C ALA A 92 1.39 13.46 6.79
N TYR A 93 2.68 13.13 6.89
CA TYR A 93 3.25 12.47 8.06
C TYR A 93 3.15 13.36 9.31
N LYS A 94 3.56 14.63 9.21
CA LYS A 94 3.50 15.58 10.33
C LYS A 94 2.07 15.79 10.83
N LYS A 95 1.08 15.90 9.92
CA LYS A 95 -0.34 15.97 10.30
C LYS A 95 -0.79 14.74 11.11
N ALA A 96 -0.29 13.55 10.77
CA ALA A 96 -0.55 12.33 11.53
C ALA A 96 0.03 12.43 12.94
N GLU A 97 1.29 12.87 13.07
CA GLU A 97 1.96 13.07 14.36
C GLU A 97 1.23 14.09 15.24
N GLU A 98 0.85 15.24 14.68
CA GLU A 98 0.07 16.29 15.37
C GLU A 98 -1.28 15.76 15.87
N SER A 99 -1.84 14.77 15.18
CA SER A 99 -3.09 14.10 15.56
C SER A 99 -2.88 12.88 16.47
N ASN A 100 -1.65 12.62 16.92
CA ASN A 100 -1.24 11.44 17.69
C ASN A 100 -1.59 10.10 17.00
N ILE A 101 -1.58 10.08 15.66
CA ILE A 101 -1.82 8.88 14.86
C ILE A 101 -0.49 8.28 14.44
N LYS A 102 -0.29 7.00 14.77
CA LYS A 102 0.94 6.28 14.45
C LYS A 102 0.92 5.80 13.00
N VAL A 103 1.81 6.34 12.17
CA VAL A 103 1.98 5.91 10.78
C VAL A 103 2.85 4.65 10.73
N LYS A 104 2.36 3.62 10.02
CA LYS A 104 2.99 2.29 9.91
C LYS A 104 3.62 2.04 8.55
N GLY A 105 3.25 2.81 7.54
CA GLY A 105 3.86 2.73 6.23
C GLY A 105 3.21 3.64 5.20
N LEU A 106 3.64 3.45 3.95
CA LEU A 106 3.17 4.12 2.74
C LEU A 106 2.75 3.05 1.73
N ILE A 107 1.55 3.17 1.16
CA ILE A 107 1.07 2.30 0.08
C ILE A 107 1.08 3.09 -1.23
N ILE A 108 1.68 2.51 -2.27
CA ILE A 108 1.80 3.11 -3.60
C ILE A 108 1.22 2.18 -4.66
N THR A 109 0.67 2.76 -5.72
CA THR A 109 0.06 2.06 -6.87
C THR A 109 0.53 2.65 -8.17
#